data_AF-A0A835YMD5-F1
#
_entry.id   AF-A0A835YMD5-F1
#
_cell.length_a   1.000
_cell.length_b   1.000
_cell.length_c   1.000
_cell.angle_alpha   90.00
_cell.angle_beta   90.00
_cell.angle_gamma   90.00
#
_symmetry.space_group_name_H-M   'P 1'
#
loop_
_entity.id
_entity.type
_entity.pdbx_description
1 polymer ?
#
loop_
_entity_poly.entity_id
_entity_poly.type
_entity_poly.pdbx_seq_one_letter_code
_entity_poly.pdbx_strand_id
1 'polypeptide(L)'
;MPGWVEHSYGYHGDDGQKFGANKTPGRWATWAEGDVIGCGVDTERRAIWYTRNGTLLGDAFANVTEDLLCPVVGFHSNGERVRINFGLTPFVYAGPGAEVQAPVLEAR
;
A
#
# COMPACT_ATOMS: atom_id res chain seq x y z
N MET A 1 -5.78 -13.77 0.81
CA MET A 1 -5.16 -12.48 0.51
C MET A 1 -4.56 -11.88 1.77
N PRO A 2 -3.52 -11.02 1.69
CA PRO A 2 -3.00 -10.30 2.86
C PRO A 2 -4.13 -9.59 3.60
N GLY A 3 -4.16 -9.69 4.92
CA GLY A 3 -5.23 -9.11 5.75
C GLY A 3 -6.39 -10.02 6.11
N TRP A 4 -6.52 -11.22 5.51
CA TRP A 4 -7.65 -12.13 5.81
C TRP A 4 -7.48 -12.98 7.06
N VAL A 5 -6.30 -12.98 7.67
CA VAL A 5 -6.02 -13.70 8.91
C VAL A 5 -5.41 -12.75 9.92
N GLU A 6 -5.41 -13.14 11.19
CA GLU A 6 -4.75 -12.40 12.28
C GLU A 6 -3.27 -12.15 11.97
N HIS A 7 -2.75 -11.02 12.47
CA HIS A 7 -1.38 -10.57 12.27
C HIS A 7 -0.98 -10.37 10.80
N SER A 8 -1.97 -10.25 9.90
CA SER A 8 -1.80 -9.92 8.50
C SER A 8 -2.60 -8.66 8.18
N TYR A 9 -2.05 -7.81 7.32
CA TYR A 9 -2.62 -6.53 6.94
C TYR A 9 -2.58 -6.36 5.42
N GLY A 10 -3.64 -5.84 4.82
CA GLY A 10 -3.70 -5.66 3.36
C GLY A 10 -4.67 -4.59 2.90
N TYR A 11 -4.34 -3.96 1.77
CA TYR A 11 -5.19 -3.05 1.01
C TYR A 11 -5.42 -3.66 -0.39
N HIS A 12 -6.68 -3.90 -0.74
CA HIS A 12 -7.05 -4.67 -1.94
C HIS A 12 -7.50 -3.73 -3.07
N GLY A 13 -7.12 -4.07 -4.30
CA GLY A 13 -7.28 -3.19 -5.46
C GLY A 13 -8.64 -3.25 -6.12
N ASP A 14 -9.30 -4.40 -6.07
CA ASP A 14 -10.59 -4.65 -6.70
C ASP A 14 -11.75 -3.92 -6.04
N ASP A 15 -11.69 -3.72 -4.71
CA ASP A 15 -12.78 -3.09 -3.93
C ASP A 15 -12.33 -1.86 -3.12
N GLY A 16 -11.02 -1.58 -3.09
CA GLY A 16 -10.45 -0.49 -2.30
C GLY A 16 -10.53 -0.71 -0.79
N GLN A 17 -10.83 -1.94 -0.36
CA GLN A 17 -11.03 -2.30 1.03
C GLN A 17 -9.70 -2.62 1.70
N LYS A 18 -9.64 -2.36 3.01
CA LYS A 18 -8.54 -2.73 3.90
C LYS A 18 -8.96 -3.88 4.79
N PHE A 19 -8.01 -4.79 5.05
CA PHE A 19 -8.22 -5.99 5.85
C PHE A 19 -7.10 -6.16 6.88
N GLY A 20 -7.47 -6.34 8.14
CA GLY A 20 -6.58 -6.68 9.25
C GLY A 20 -7.25 -7.74 10.11
N ALA A 21 -7.17 -9.00 9.71
CA ALA A 21 -8.09 -10.12 10.03
C ALA A 21 -9.54 -9.94 9.55
N ASN A 22 -10.10 -8.74 9.69
CA ASN A 22 -11.44 -8.38 9.25
C ASN A 22 -11.41 -7.12 8.37
N LYS A 23 -12.54 -6.84 7.69
CA LYS A 23 -12.73 -5.57 6.96
C LYS A 23 -12.63 -4.39 7.93
N THR A 24 -11.81 -3.39 7.60
CA THR A 24 -11.78 -2.14 8.37
C THR A 24 -12.77 -1.11 7.80
N PRO A 25 -13.35 -0.22 8.62
CA PRO A 25 -14.25 0.81 8.11
C PRO A 25 -13.57 1.78 7.13
N GLY A 26 -14.37 2.30 6.19
CA GLY A 26 -13.94 3.30 5.22
C GLY A 26 -13.04 2.71 4.13
N ARG A 27 -13.60 2.43 2.95
CA ARG A 27 -12.82 2.03 1.77
C ARG A 27 -12.18 3.25 1.10
N TRP A 28 -11.06 3.03 0.43
CA TRP A 28 -10.48 4.00 -0.50
C TRP A 28 -10.96 3.70 -1.93
N ALA A 29 -10.52 4.51 -2.89
CA ALA A 29 -10.76 4.19 -4.30
C ALA A 29 -10.05 2.88 -4.69
N THR A 30 -10.61 2.17 -5.64
CA THR A 30 -9.97 1.02 -6.30
C THR A 30 -8.74 1.50 -7.08
N TRP A 31 -7.82 0.58 -7.34
CA TRP A 31 -6.62 0.82 -8.14
C TRP A 31 -6.40 -0.31 -9.13
N ALA A 32 -5.69 0.00 -10.20
CA ALA A 32 -5.57 -0.86 -11.36
C ALA A 32 -4.15 -0.82 -11.95
N GLU A 33 -4.00 -1.44 -13.11
CA GLU A 33 -2.75 -1.40 -13.88
C GLU A 33 -2.29 0.06 -14.09
N GLY A 34 -1.00 0.30 -13.86
CA GLY A 34 -0.38 1.62 -13.96
C GLY A 34 -0.34 2.41 -12.65
N ASP A 35 -1.20 2.10 -11.67
CA ASP A 35 -1.11 2.73 -10.34
C ASP A 35 0.14 2.25 -9.59
N VAL A 36 0.73 3.17 -8.82
CA VAL A 36 1.81 2.87 -7.87
C VAL A 36 1.25 2.96 -6.46
N ILE A 37 1.22 1.83 -5.76
CA ILE A 37 0.79 1.75 -4.37
C ILE A 37 2.02 1.67 -3.46
N GLY A 38 2.15 2.65 -2.57
CA GLY A 38 3.13 2.59 -1.48
C GLY A 38 2.48 2.06 -0.21
N CYS A 39 3.26 1.33 0.58
CA CYS A 39 2.90 0.82 1.90
C CYS A 39 4.02 1.16 2.86
N GLY A 40 3.69 1.76 4.01
CA GLY A 40 4.66 2.12 5.03
C GLY A 40 4.21 1.66 6.41
N VAL A 41 5.20 1.39 7.26
CA VAL A 41 5.02 1.02 8.67
C VAL A 41 5.68 2.07 9.52
N ASP A 42 4.92 2.67 10.43
CA ASP A 42 5.42 3.54 11.47
C ASP A 42 5.51 2.73 12.77
N THR A 43 6.74 2.40 13.18
CA THR A 43 7.00 1.58 14.37
C THR A 43 6.80 2.35 15.66
N GLU A 44 6.92 3.68 15.64
CA GLU A 44 6.73 4.53 16.82
C GLU A 44 5.24 4.75 17.10
N ARG A 45 4.48 5.13 16.07
CA ARG A 45 3.02 5.32 16.15
C ARG A 45 2.24 4.01 16.08
N ARG A 46 2.92 2.90 15.80
CA ARG A 46 2.33 1.55 15.65
C ARG A 46 1.20 1.56 14.63
N ALA A 47 1.50 2.09 13.45
CA ALA A 47 0.53 2.28 12.37
C ALA A 47 1.06 1.77 11.03
N ILE A 48 0.13 1.36 10.15
CA ILE A 48 0.42 1.03 8.75
C ILE A 48 -0.39 1.98 7.88
N TRP A 49 0.26 2.62 6.94
CA TRP A 49 -0.34 3.61 6.03
C TRP A 49 -0.05 3.26 4.57
N TYR A 50 -0.86 3.83 3.67
CA TYR A 50 -0.71 3.62 2.23
C TYR A 50 -0.68 4.92 1.46
N THR A 51 -0.11 4.85 0.26
CA THR A 51 -0.15 5.92 -0.75
C THR A 51 -0.63 5.37 -2.08
N ARG A 52 -1.19 6.24 -2.92
CA ARG A 52 -1.47 5.96 -4.33
C ARG A 52 -0.88 7.07 -5.19
N ASN A 53 -0.05 6.70 -6.15
CA ASN A 53 0.59 7.62 -7.10
C ASN A 53 1.26 8.82 -6.39
N GLY A 54 1.97 8.54 -5.29
CA GLY A 54 2.65 9.56 -4.50
C GLY A 54 1.75 10.39 -3.58
N THR A 55 0.44 10.16 -3.56
CA THR A 55 -0.49 10.84 -2.64
C THR A 55 -0.74 9.97 -1.41
N LEU A 56 -0.56 10.53 -0.22
CA LEU A 56 -0.85 9.85 1.05
C LEU A 56 -2.37 9.62 1.20
N LEU A 57 -2.78 8.37 1.39
CA LEU A 57 -4.17 8.00 1.67
C LEU A 57 -4.48 8.06 3.17
N GLY A 58 -3.45 7.90 4.00
CA GLY A 58 -3.52 7.92 5.46
C GLY A 58 -3.34 6.55 6.10
N ASP A 59 -3.56 6.49 7.41
CA ASP A 59 -3.41 5.29 8.22
C ASP A 59 -4.54 4.29 7.90
N ALA A 60 -4.16 3.08 7.48
CA ALA A 60 -5.09 1.96 7.26
C ALA A 60 -5.37 1.19 8.55
N PHE A 61 -4.33 1.08 9.40
CA PHE A 61 -4.33 0.30 10.62
C PHE A 61 -3.57 1.08 11.69
N ALA A 62 -4.12 1.10 12.90
CA ALA A 62 -3.51 1.69 14.08
C ALA A 62 -3.42 0.62 15.18
N ASN A 63 -2.58 0.86 16.19
CA ASN A 63 -2.33 -0.08 17.28
C ASN A 63 -1.84 -1.45 16.79
N VAL A 64 -1.02 -1.45 15.74
CA VAL A 64 -0.38 -2.67 15.23
C VAL A 64 0.47 -3.26 16.35
N THR A 65 0.32 -4.56 16.62
CA THR A 65 0.93 -5.22 17.80
C THR A 65 2.23 -5.95 17.47
N GLU A 66 2.53 -6.10 16.19
CA GLU A 66 3.64 -6.89 15.70
C GLU A 66 4.92 -6.07 15.69
N ASP A 67 5.98 -6.62 16.29
CA ASP A 67 7.30 -5.98 16.29
C ASP A 67 8.07 -6.23 15.00
N LEU A 68 7.70 -7.28 14.26
CA LEU A 68 8.26 -7.62 12.97
C LEU A 68 7.14 -7.94 11.98
N LEU A 69 7.12 -7.20 10.88
CA LEU A 69 6.25 -7.45 9.73
C LEU A 69 7.11 -7.69 8.49
N CYS A 70 6.66 -8.62 7.64
CA CYS A 70 7.26 -8.86 6.34
C CYS A 70 6.39 -8.25 5.24
N PRO A 71 6.99 -7.64 4.20
CA PRO A 71 6.23 -7.19 3.04
C PRO A 71 5.65 -8.39 2.29
N VAL A 72 4.37 -8.30 1.89
CA VAL A 72 3.66 -9.35 1.16
C VAL A 72 2.82 -8.72 0.05
N VAL A 73 2.80 -9.38 -1.11
CA VAL A 73 1.84 -9.12 -2.20
C VAL A 73 1.07 -10.41 -2.46
N GLY A 74 -0.25 -10.33 -2.58
CA GLY A 74 -1.12 -11.45 -2.93
C GLY A 74 -1.79 -11.21 -4.28
N PHE A 75 -1.92 -12.27 -5.06
CA PHE A 75 -2.63 -12.29 -6.34
C PHE A 75 -3.79 -13.27 -6.25
N HIS A 76 -4.87 -12.99 -6.96
CA HIS A 76 -6.02 -13.87 -7.05
C HIS A 76 -6.26 -14.37 -8.48
N SER A 77 -6.05 -13.51 -9.47
CA SER A 77 -6.41 -13.80 -10.87
C SER A 77 -5.18 -14.10 -11.72
N ASN A 78 -5.37 -14.90 -12.77
CA ASN A 78 -4.30 -15.21 -13.72
C ASN A 78 -3.85 -13.95 -14.47
N GLY A 79 -2.54 -13.79 -14.60
CA GLY A 79 -1.94 -12.71 -15.38
C GLY A 79 -1.67 -11.42 -14.60
N GLU A 80 -2.11 -11.31 -13.35
CA GLU A 80 -1.75 -10.21 -12.46
C GLU A 80 -0.24 -10.18 -12.20
N ARG A 81 0.35 -8.99 -12.25
CA ARG A 81 1.80 -8.78 -12.07
C ARG A 81 2.04 -7.45 -11.37
N VAL A 82 3.07 -7.40 -10.54
CA VAL A 82 3.58 -6.14 -9.98
C VAL A 82 5.09 -6.06 -10.17
N ARG A 83 5.61 -4.83 -10.13
CA ARG A 83 7.03 -4.57 -9.88
C ARG A 83 7.16 -4.02 -8.46
N ILE A 84 8.15 -4.49 -7.72
CA ILE A 84 8.38 -4.11 -6.33
C ILE A 84 9.64 -3.27 -6.24
N ASN A 85 9.57 -2.15 -5.52
CA ASN A 85 10.71 -1.30 -5.20
C ASN A 85 10.91 -1.28 -3.67
N PHE A 86 12.00 -1.87 -3.18
CA PHE A 86 12.40 -1.82 -1.76
C PHE A 86 13.43 -0.71 -1.48
N GLY A 87 13.38 0.39 -2.25
CA GLY A 87 14.31 1.52 -2.14
C GLY A 87 15.52 1.45 -3.07
N LEU A 88 15.53 0.53 -4.04
CA LEU A 88 16.58 0.47 -5.08
C LEU A 88 16.47 1.63 -6.09
N THR A 89 15.31 2.27 -6.15
CA THR A 89 15.05 3.50 -6.91
C THR A 89 14.25 4.46 -6.04
N PRO A 90 14.23 5.78 -6.34
CA PRO A 90 13.40 6.73 -5.60
C PRO A 90 11.93 6.30 -5.54
N PHE A 91 11.29 6.52 -4.39
CA PHE A 91 9.86 6.25 -4.22
C PHE A 91 9.03 7.37 -4.88
N VAL A 92 7.84 7.01 -5.39
CA VAL A 92 6.89 7.99 -5.93
C VAL A 92 6.32 8.89 -4.81
N TYR A 93 6.15 8.34 -3.61
CA TYR A 93 5.87 9.12 -2.41
C TYR A 93 7.19 9.56 -1.78
N ALA A 94 7.47 10.86 -1.80
CA ALA A 94 8.71 11.44 -1.26
C ALA A 94 8.59 11.88 0.21
N GLY A 95 7.46 11.61 0.87
CA GLY A 95 7.21 11.95 2.26
C GLY A 95 6.28 13.15 2.45
N PRO A 96 5.93 13.48 3.71
CA PRO A 96 5.06 14.60 4.01
C PRO A 96 5.68 15.92 3.54
N GLY A 97 4.96 16.67 2.70
CA GLY A 97 5.39 17.98 2.20
C GLY A 97 6.35 17.94 0.99
N ALA A 98 6.65 16.76 0.45
CA ALA A 98 7.39 16.64 -0.79
C ALA A 98 6.44 16.77 -2.00
N GLU A 99 6.82 17.58 -3.00
CA GLU A 99 6.06 17.69 -4.24
C GLU A 99 6.06 16.34 -4.99
N VAL A 100 4.89 15.94 -5.52
CA VAL A 100 4.76 14.74 -6.35
C VAL A 100 5.54 14.98 -7.64
N GLN A 101 6.62 14.24 -7.87
CA GLN A 101 7.25 14.22 -9.19
C GLN A 101 6.29 13.55 -10.17
N ALA A 102 5.74 14.34 -11.10
CA ALA A 102 4.91 13.80 -12.17
C ALA A 102 5.70 12.72 -12.94
N PRO A 103 5.06 11.59 -13.31
CA PRO A 103 5.74 10.56 -14.07
C PRO A 103 6.20 11.15 -15.40
N VAL A 104 7.48 10.98 -15.72
CA VAL A 104 7.98 11.23 -17.08
C VAL A 104 7.32 10.18 -17.96
N LEU A 105 6.31 10.59 -18.73
CA LEU A 105 5.77 9.79 -19.81
C LEU A 105 6.86 9.65 -20.87
N GLU A 106 7.65 8.57 -20.80
CA GLU A 106 8.45 8.17 -21.95
C GLU A 106 7.50 7.62 -23.01
N ALA A 107 7.23 8.44 -24.02
CA ALA A 107 6.56 8.03 -25.24
C ALA A 107 7.34 6.87 -25.86
N ARG A 108 6.65 5.75 -26.09
CA ARG A 108 7.11 4.69 -26.99
C ARG A 108 6.80 5.08 -28.43
#